data_AF-A0A7Z1J1S3-F1
#
_entry.id   AF-A0A7Z1J1S3-F1
#
_cell.length_a   1.000
_cell.length_b   1.000
_cell.length_c   1.000
_cell.angle_alpha   90.00
_cell.angle_beta   90.00
_cell.angle_gamma   90.00
#
_symmetry.space_group_name_H-M   'P 1'
#
loop_
_entity.id
_entity.type
_entity.pdbx_description
1 polymer ?
#
loop_
_entity_poly.entity_id
_entity_poly.type
_entity_poly.pdbx_seq_one_letter_code
_entity_poly.pdbx_strand_id
1 'polypeptide(L)'
;MSGKSLGLIETVGMSAAVEAADAAMKSANVSLVGYELTKGGGMVTVKLEGEVGAINAAVAAAISAASRVGEVYAHKVIARTAQHIEQIIHSKVTAGVAEPQPEVPAAQPTLQAENAPSQTFPVVNLDTSISASCMDVTDETLKSVEQHQPVKPSIENTKPTKSDVPQEAAKKGPRSSGKKK
;
A
#
# COMPACT_ATOMS: atom_id res chain seq x y z
N MET A 1 11.64 -24.04 14.40
CA MET A 1 10.57 -23.63 13.47
C MET A 1 11.20 -23.10 12.18
N SER A 2 10.57 -23.29 11.03
CA SER A 2 11.01 -22.70 9.76
C SER A 2 10.74 -21.18 9.79
N GLY A 3 11.77 -20.38 9.50
CA GLY A 3 11.65 -18.92 9.48
C GLY A 3 10.69 -18.46 8.37
N LYS A 4 9.59 -17.81 8.75
CA LYS A 4 8.70 -17.12 7.81
C LYS A 4 9.46 -15.97 7.13
N SER A 5 8.95 -15.49 6.00
CA SER A 5 9.50 -14.28 5.38
C SER A 5 9.09 -13.06 6.19
N LEU A 6 10.00 -12.08 6.30
CA LEU A 6 9.78 -10.83 7.03
C LEU A 6 9.83 -9.65 6.05
N GLY A 7 8.83 -8.78 6.14
CA GLY A 7 8.78 -7.47 5.50
C GLY A 7 8.98 -6.38 6.53
N LEU A 8 9.86 -5.43 6.24
CA LEU A 8 10.13 -4.25 7.06
C LEU A 8 9.92 -3.01 6.19
N ILE A 9 9.15 -2.05 6.70
CA ILE A 9 8.91 -0.77 6.04
C ILE A 9 9.08 0.33 7.09
N GLU A 10 10.05 1.19 6.89
CA GLU A 10 10.36 2.31 7.78
C GLU A 10 9.92 3.61 7.11
N THR A 11 9.04 4.35 7.78
CA THR A 11 8.47 5.60 7.30
C THR A 11 8.80 6.74 8.26
N VAL A 12 8.75 7.97 7.76
CA VAL A 12 8.78 9.17 8.62
C VAL A 12 7.34 9.57 8.94
N GLY A 13 6.96 9.44 10.21
CA GLY A 13 5.63 9.76 10.72
C GLY A 13 4.67 8.57 10.76
N MET A 14 3.74 8.63 11.73
CA MET A 14 2.75 7.58 11.99
C MET A 14 1.72 7.44 10.87
N SER A 15 1.30 8.55 10.24
CA SER A 15 0.30 8.50 9.17
C SER A 15 0.78 7.69 7.96
N ALA A 16 2.05 7.86 7.56
CA ALA A 16 2.64 7.07 6.48
C ALA A 16 2.78 5.58 6.86
N ALA A 17 3.10 5.28 8.12
CA ALA A 17 3.15 3.91 8.62
C ALA A 17 1.79 3.21 8.59
N VAL A 18 0.72 3.92 8.98
CA VAL A 18 -0.65 3.39 8.93
C VAL A 18 -1.07 3.11 7.49
N GLU A 19 -0.80 4.04 6.56
CA GLU A 19 -1.06 3.81 5.13
C GLU A 19 -0.26 2.61 4.58
N ALA A 20 1.02 2.49 4.96
CA ALA A 20 1.86 1.35 4.58
C ALA A 20 1.24 0.02 5.06
N ALA A 21 0.82 -0.04 6.32
CA ALA A 21 0.24 -1.23 6.91
C ALA A 21 -1.10 -1.60 6.25
N ASP A 22 -1.99 -0.64 6.03
CA ASP A 22 -3.28 -0.84 5.38
C ASP A 22 -3.12 -1.36 3.94
N ALA A 23 -2.26 -0.70 3.15
CA ALA A 23 -1.98 -1.11 1.78
C ALA A 23 -1.32 -2.50 1.72
N ALA A 24 -0.39 -2.81 2.62
CA ALA A 24 0.24 -4.13 2.70
C ALA A 24 -0.78 -5.24 2.95
N MET A 25 -1.65 -5.07 3.96
CA MET A 25 -2.66 -6.06 4.36
C MET A 25 -3.71 -6.30 3.27
N LYS A 26 -4.05 -5.28 2.49
CA LYS A 26 -5.01 -5.40 1.38
C LYS A 26 -4.43 -6.03 0.12
N SER A 27 -3.10 -6.03 -0.03
CA SER A 27 -2.44 -6.41 -1.28
C SER A 27 -2.05 -7.88 -1.37
N ALA A 28 -1.85 -8.55 -0.23
CA ALA A 28 -1.44 -9.95 -0.21
C ALA A 28 -1.85 -10.65 1.09
N ASN A 29 -1.78 -11.98 1.10
CA ASN A 29 -2.00 -12.77 2.31
C ASN A 29 -0.77 -12.71 3.23
N VAL A 30 -0.71 -11.67 4.06
CA VAL A 30 0.35 -11.39 5.03
C VAL A 30 -0.27 -11.04 6.38
N SER A 31 0.50 -11.20 7.45
CA SER A 31 0.11 -10.83 8.80
C SER A 31 0.91 -9.62 9.28
N LEU A 32 0.24 -8.67 9.94
CA LEU A 32 0.90 -7.57 10.61
C LEU A 32 1.47 -8.07 11.95
N VAL A 33 2.80 -8.01 12.09
CA VAL A 33 3.48 -8.27 13.39
C VAL A 33 3.34 -7.07 14.31
N GLY A 34 3.23 -5.87 13.74
CA GLY A 34 3.01 -4.61 14.43
C GLY A 34 3.96 -3.54 13.94
N TYR A 35 4.07 -2.46 14.71
CA TYR A 35 5.00 -1.37 14.42
C TYR A 35 5.91 -1.09 15.62
N GLU A 36 7.08 -0.51 15.36
CA GLU A 36 7.98 0.01 16.38
C GLU A 36 8.28 1.48 16.12
N LEU A 37 8.30 2.29 17.17
CA LEU A 37 8.74 3.68 17.10
C LEU A 37 10.25 3.73 17.28
N THR A 38 10.97 4.38 16.37
CA THR A 38 12.37 4.68 16.62
C THR A 38 12.45 5.84 17.63
N LYS A 39 13.46 5.82 18.51
CA LYS A 39 13.64 6.82 19.57
C LYS A 39 14.19 8.16 19.03
N GLY A 40 13.74 8.60 17.86
CA GLY A 40 14.16 9.86 17.23
C GLY A 40 13.72 9.98 15.77
N GLY A 41 13.62 11.21 15.25
CA GLY A 41 13.30 11.48 13.84
C GLY A 41 11.85 11.20 13.43
N GLY A 42 10.99 10.81 14.37
CA GLY A 42 9.59 10.47 14.10
C GLY A 42 9.42 9.23 13.22
N MET A 43 10.43 8.35 13.15
CA MET A 43 10.37 7.19 12.26
C MET A 43 9.60 6.04 12.91
N VAL A 44 8.91 5.31 12.06
CA VAL A 44 8.06 4.19 12.46
C VAL A 44 8.35 3.02 11.54
N THR A 45 8.63 1.86 12.12
CA THR A 45 8.93 0.63 11.38
C THR A 45 7.78 -0.34 11.49
N VAL A 46 7.11 -0.60 10.37
CA VAL A 46 6.06 -1.61 10.21
C VAL A 46 6.69 -2.96 9.88
N LYS A 47 6.26 -4.01 10.57
CA LYS A 47 6.77 -5.38 10.44
C LYS A 47 5.68 -6.32 9.97
N LEU A 48 5.97 -7.12 8.96
CA LEU A 48 5.03 -8.01 8.27
C LEU A 48 5.58 -9.42 8.18
N GLU A 49 4.74 -10.44 8.32
CA GLU A 49 5.10 -11.84 8.13
C GLU A 49 4.24 -12.55 7.10
N GLY A 50 4.83 -13.49 6.36
CA GLY A 50 4.10 -14.30 5.39
C GLY A 50 5.02 -15.17 4.53
N GLU A 51 4.49 -15.62 3.39
CA GLU A 51 5.30 -16.23 2.34
C GLU A 51 6.08 -15.17 1.56
N VAL A 52 7.23 -15.54 1.00
CA VAL A 52 8.14 -14.60 0.31
C VAL A 52 7.46 -13.85 -0.83
N GLY A 53 6.61 -14.52 -1.62
CA GLY A 53 5.86 -13.89 -2.71
C GLY A 53 4.86 -12.86 -2.19
N ALA A 54 4.11 -13.22 -1.15
CA ALA A 54 3.14 -12.34 -0.51
C ALA A 54 3.80 -11.12 0.13
N ILE A 55 4.94 -11.30 0.81
CA ILE A 55 5.70 -10.19 1.40
C ILE A 55 6.26 -9.24 0.35
N ASN A 56 6.80 -9.75 -0.77
CA ASN A 56 7.27 -8.90 -1.86
C ASN A 56 6.13 -8.03 -2.43
N ALA A 57 4.96 -8.63 -2.68
CA ALA A 57 3.79 -7.93 -3.18
C ALA A 57 3.29 -6.88 -2.17
N ALA A 58 3.16 -7.26 -0.89
CA ALA A 58 2.71 -6.37 0.17
C ALA A 58 3.64 -5.16 0.34
N VAL A 59 4.97 -5.38 0.38
CA VAL A 59 5.96 -4.30 0.55
C VAL A 59 5.95 -3.36 -0.65
N ALA A 60 5.87 -3.87 -1.88
CA ALA A 60 5.81 -3.04 -3.08
C ALA A 60 4.58 -2.11 -3.08
N ALA A 61 3.40 -2.65 -2.73
CA ALA A 61 2.18 -1.88 -2.63
C ALA A 61 2.24 -0.84 -1.50
N ALA A 62 2.76 -1.23 -0.34
CA ALA A 62 2.90 -0.35 0.82
C ALA A 62 3.84 0.84 0.55
N ILE A 63 4.98 0.62 -0.11
CA ILE A 63 5.90 1.70 -0.49
C ILE A 63 5.19 2.69 -1.41
N SER A 64 4.50 2.20 -2.44
CA SER A 64 3.76 3.05 -3.38
C SER A 64 2.68 3.87 -2.68
N ALA A 65 1.96 3.26 -1.73
CA ALA A 65 0.90 3.91 -0.96
C ALA A 65 1.44 4.96 0.02
N ALA A 66 2.36 4.55 0.89
CA ALA A 66 2.94 5.41 1.91
C ALA A 66 3.70 6.61 1.31
N SER A 67 4.36 6.43 0.15
CA SER A 67 5.07 7.52 -0.54
C SER A 67 4.15 8.64 -1.05
N ARG A 68 2.83 8.42 -1.13
CA ARG A 68 1.85 9.47 -1.46
C ARG A 68 1.42 10.27 -0.23
N VAL A 69 1.55 9.69 0.95
CA VAL A 69 1.11 10.28 2.23
C VAL A 69 2.28 10.94 2.96
N GLY A 70 3.48 10.36 2.87
CA GLY A 70 4.68 10.86 3.51
C GLY A 70 5.95 10.23 2.93
N GLU A 71 7.00 10.16 3.74
CA GLU A 71 8.30 9.65 3.32
C GLU A 71 8.47 8.18 3.75
N VAL A 72 8.90 7.34 2.82
CA VAL A 72 9.40 6.00 3.10
C VAL A 72 10.92 6.08 3.18
N TYR A 73 11.46 5.90 4.38
CA TYR A 73 12.89 6.02 4.64
C TYR A 73 13.65 4.77 4.16
N ALA A 74 13.15 3.58 4.49
CA ALA A 74 13.77 2.33 4.12
C ALA A 74 12.75 1.19 4.03
N HIS A 75 13.09 0.14 3.28
CA HIS A 75 12.33 -1.10 3.30
C HIS A 75 13.25 -2.31 3.10
N LYS A 76 12.84 -3.47 3.61
CA LYS A 76 13.58 -4.73 3.43
C LYS A 76 12.65 -5.91 3.40
N VAL A 77 12.93 -6.82 2.46
CA VAL A 77 12.37 -8.17 2.47
C VAL A 77 13.46 -9.16 2.84
N ILE A 78 13.16 -10.03 3.81
CA ILE A 78 13.98 -11.16 4.22
C ILE A 78 13.20 -12.41 3.88
N ALA A 79 13.59 -13.09 2.80
CA ALA A 79 12.87 -14.27 2.30
C ALA A 79 12.80 -15.42 3.30
N ARG A 80 13.82 -15.56 4.15
CA ARG A 80 13.86 -16.55 5.22
C ARG A 80 14.63 -15.98 6.40
N THR A 81 13.95 -15.84 7.52
CA THR A 81 14.57 -15.42 8.78
C THR A 81 15.50 -16.52 9.31
N ALA A 82 16.60 -16.11 9.94
CA ALA A 82 17.50 -17.04 10.60
C ALA A 82 16.82 -17.67 11.83
N GLN A 83 17.34 -18.80 12.30
CA GLN A 83 16.89 -19.35 13.59
C GLN A 83 17.34 -18.42 14.73
N HIS A 84 16.55 -18.31 15.79
CA HIS A 84 16.85 -17.58 17.02
C HIS A 84 16.82 -16.05 16.91
N ILE A 85 16.19 -15.47 15.88
CA ILE A 85 15.96 -14.02 15.78
C ILE A 85 14.51 -13.62 16.11
N GLU A 86 13.67 -14.57 16.50
CA GLU A 86 12.24 -14.37 16.73
C GLU A 86 11.98 -13.33 17.83
N GLN A 87 12.85 -13.24 18.84
CA GLN A 87 12.74 -12.23 19.91
C GLN A 87 13.02 -10.79 19.43
N ILE A 88 13.77 -10.65 18.33
CA ILE A 88 13.99 -9.34 17.68
C ILE A 88 12.76 -8.96 16.87
N ILE A 89 12.16 -9.94 16.18
CA ILE A 89 10.96 -9.74 15.35
C ILE A 89 9.74 -9.46 16.23
N HIS A 90 9.54 -10.23 17.30
CA HIS A 90 8.44 -10.10 18.26
C HIS A 90 8.95 -9.52 19.58
N SER A 91 9.47 -8.30 19.53
CA SER A 91 9.95 -7.60 20.70
C SER A 91 8.77 -7.05 21.53
N LYS A 92 8.97 -6.87 22.85
CA LYS A 92 7.98 -6.23 23.74
C LYS A 92 7.68 -4.77 23.39
N VAL A 93 8.49 -4.15 22.53
CA VAL A 93 8.33 -2.76 22.10
C VAL A 93 7.39 -2.68 20.88
N THR A 94 7.16 -3.80 20.21
CA THR A 94 6.22 -3.90 19.09
C THR A 94 4.81 -3.57 19.59
N ALA A 95 4.18 -2.58 18.97
CA ALA A 95 2.82 -2.15 19.26
C ALA A 95 1.89 -2.41 18.06
N GLY A 96 0.58 -2.25 18.26
CA GLY A 96 -0.40 -2.25 17.17
C GLY A 96 -1.03 -3.60 16.83
N VAL A 97 -0.69 -4.67 17.54
CA VAL A 97 -1.40 -5.95 17.48
C VAL A 97 -1.78 -6.34 18.89
N ALA A 98 -3.01 -6.81 19.10
CA ALA A 98 -3.36 -7.44 20.37
C ALA A 98 -2.41 -8.63 20.56
N GLU A 99 -1.84 -8.79 21.77
CA GLU A 99 -1.10 -10.02 22.09
C GLU A 99 -1.99 -11.21 21.71
N PRO A 100 -1.44 -12.26 21.06
CA PRO A 100 -2.20 -13.48 20.84
C PRO A 100 -2.64 -13.95 22.22
N GLN A 101 -3.91 -13.75 22.56
CA GLN A 101 -4.44 -14.38 23.76
C GLN A 101 -4.20 -15.87 23.54
N PRO A 102 -3.58 -16.58 24.50
CA PRO A 102 -3.46 -18.03 24.39
C PRO A 102 -4.87 -18.52 24.12
N GLU A 103 -5.06 -19.17 22.96
CA GLU A 103 -6.35 -19.72 22.57
C GLU A 103 -6.79 -20.63 23.71
N VAL A 104 -7.65 -20.11 24.58
CA VAL A 104 -8.36 -20.93 25.54
C VAL A 104 -9.10 -21.92 24.65
N PRO A 105 -8.88 -23.24 24.79
CA PRO A 105 -9.45 -24.22 23.88
C PRO A 105 -10.94 -23.92 23.76
N ALA A 106 -11.35 -23.52 22.56
CA ALA A 106 -12.73 -23.20 22.27
C ALA A 106 -13.54 -24.42 22.71
N ALA A 107 -14.34 -24.26 23.77
CA ALA A 107 -15.38 -25.20 24.09
C ALA A 107 -16.21 -25.32 22.80
N GLN A 108 -16.16 -26.50 22.18
CA GLN A 108 -16.90 -26.78 20.96
C GLN A 108 -18.35 -26.35 21.19
N PRO A 109 -18.98 -25.58 20.27
CA PRO A 109 -20.40 -25.37 20.36
C PRO A 109 -21.05 -26.74 20.17
N THR A 110 -21.54 -27.33 21.27
CA THR A 110 -22.46 -28.46 21.20
C THR A 110 -23.64 -27.96 20.39
N LEU A 111 -23.78 -28.46 19.17
CA LEU A 111 -24.97 -28.28 18.35
C LEU A 111 -26.13 -28.93 19.10
N GLN A 112 -26.84 -28.14 19.91
CA GLN A 112 -28.15 -28.53 20.40
C GLN A 112 -29.13 -28.24 19.26
N ALA A 113 -29.62 -29.32 18.65
CA ALA A 113 -30.74 -29.26 17.72
C ALA A 113 -31.98 -28.79 18.49
N GLU A 114 -32.25 -27.48 18.47
CA GLU A 114 -33.52 -26.93 18.88
C GLU A 114 -34.51 -27.08 17.73
N ASN A 115 -35.46 -27.99 17.92
CA ASN A 115 -36.65 -28.12 17.09
C ASN A 115 -37.55 -26.90 17.35
N ALA A 116 -37.64 -25.98 16.39
CA ALA A 116 -38.62 -24.89 16.40
C ALA A 116 -39.40 -24.87 15.06
N PRO A 117 -40.74 -24.69 15.08
CA PRO A 117 -41.59 -24.84 13.90
C PRO A 117 -41.42 -23.68 12.91
N SER A 118 -41.44 -24.04 11.63
CA SER A 118 -41.36 -23.15 10.46
C SER A 118 -42.39 -22.02 10.54
N GLN A 119 -41.92 -20.78 10.69
CA GLN A 119 -42.75 -19.60 10.48
C GLN A 119 -42.79 -19.28 8.99
N THR A 120 -43.99 -19.32 8.42
CA THR A 120 -44.28 -18.93 7.04
C THR A 120 -44.22 -17.41 6.90
N PHE A 121 -43.36 -16.91 6.00
CA PHE A 121 -43.36 -15.51 5.59
C PHE A 121 -44.45 -15.28 4.52
N PRO A 122 -45.29 -14.23 4.62
CA PRO A 122 -46.22 -13.90 3.55
C PRO A 122 -45.46 -13.30 2.35
N VAL A 123 -45.49 -14.00 1.21
CA VAL A 123 -45.07 -13.47 -0.09
C VAL A 123 -46.16 -12.52 -0.57
N VAL A 124 -45.85 -11.22 -0.65
CA VAL A 124 -46.71 -10.23 -1.30
C VAL A 124 -46.38 -10.24 -2.78
N ASN A 125 -47.28 -10.78 -3.61
CA ASN A 125 -47.18 -10.68 -5.06
C ASN A 125 -47.49 -9.25 -5.49
N LEU A 126 -46.52 -8.60 -6.14
CA LEU A 126 -46.69 -7.27 -6.72
C LEU A 126 -47.27 -7.43 -8.13
N ASP A 127 -48.57 -7.21 -8.29
CA ASP A 127 -49.25 -7.24 -9.58
C ASP A 127 -48.71 -6.12 -10.47
N THR A 128 -48.05 -6.51 -11.57
CA THR A 128 -47.53 -5.60 -12.59
C THR A 128 -48.67 -5.24 -13.54
N SER A 129 -49.49 -4.28 -13.15
CA SER A 129 -50.46 -3.66 -14.06
C SER A 129 -50.65 -2.18 -13.75
N ILE A 130 -49.65 -1.37 -14.10
CA ILE A 130 -49.85 0.05 -14.40
C ILE A 130 -49.12 0.34 -15.72
N SER A 131 -49.80 0.04 -16.82
CA SER A 131 -49.49 0.61 -18.13
C SER A 131 -49.78 2.12 -18.11
N ALA A 132 -48.79 2.95 -18.42
CA ALA A 132 -49.01 4.24 -19.07
C ALA A 132 -47.72 4.73 -19.76
N SER A 133 -47.66 4.46 -21.06
CA SER A 133 -47.06 5.26 -22.15
C SER A 133 -45.67 5.89 -21.97
N CYS A 134 -44.65 5.23 -22.53
CA CYS A 134 -43.42 5.87 -22.99
C CYS A 134 -43.37 5.88 -24.53
N MET A 135 -44.18 6.74 -25.13
CA MET A 135 -43.97 7.24 -26.49
C MET A 135 -44.21 8.75 -26.44
N ASP A 136 -43.16 9.54 -26.56
CA ASP A 136 -43.10 10.63 -27.54
C ASP A 136 -41.70 11.22 -27.59
N VAL A 137 -41.06 11.03 -28.74
CA VAL A 137 -39.89 11.74 -29.21
C VAL A 137 -40.43 12.94 -29.95
N THR A 138 -40.13 14.16 -29.51
CA THR A 138 -40.31 15.34 -30.37
C THR A 138 -39.01 16.11 -30.51
N ASP A 139 -38.65 16.17 -31.79
CA ASP A 139 -37.58 16.88 -32.46
C ASP A 139 -37.92 18.39 -32.57
N GLU A 140 -36.92 19.20 -32.90
CA GLU A 140 -37.01 20.63 -33.29
C GLU A 140 -37.26 21.67 -32.18
N THR A 141 -36.17 22.30 -31.71
CA THR A 141 -35.96 23.72 -32.05
C THR A 141 -34.49 24.13 -31.94
N LEU A 142 -33.88 24.24 -33.12
CA LEU A 142 -32.67 25.01 -33.39
C LEU A 142 -32.86 26.49 -33.00
N LYS A 143 -31.89 27.08 -32.30
CA LYS A 143 -31.17 28.31 -32.72
C LYS A 143 -30.14 28.78 -31.69
N SER A 144 -28.88 28.86 -32.16
CA SER A 144 -27.84 29.86 -31.86
C SER A 144 -27.28 29.84 -30.41
N VAL A 145 -25.98 29.68 -30.16
CA VAL A 145 -24.85 30.53 -30.60
C VAL A 145 -23.52 29.75 -30.44
N GLU A 146 -22.73 29.76 -31.51
CA GLU A 146 -21.26 29.80 -31.63
C GLU A 146 -20.31 28.98 -30.71
N GLN A 147 -19.75 27.92 -31.31
CA GLN A 147 -18.30 27.60 -31.45
C GLN A 147 -17.37 27.73 -30.23
N HIS A 148 -16.73 26.62 -29.84
CA HIS A 148 -15.27 26.58 -29.59
C HIS A 148 -14.70 25.23 -30.07
N GLN A 149 -13.83 25.31 -31.08
CA GLN A 149 -13.08 24.18 -31.67
C GLN A 149 -11.98 23.68 -30.72
N PRO A 150 -11.53 22.42 -30.86
CA PRO A 150 -10.40 21.89 -30.11
C PRO A 150 -9.08 22.48 -30.64
N VAL A 151 -8.34 23.15 -29.76
CA VAL A 151 -7.03 23.72 -30.09
C VAL A 151 -5.96 22.63 -30.04
N LYS A 152 -5.48 22.19 -31.21
CA LYS A 152 -4.12 21.68 -31.41
C LYS A 152 -3.31 22.78 -32.10
N PRO A 153 -2.16 23.18 -31.54
CA PRO A 153 -0.90 23.11 -32.31
C PRO A 153 0.29 22.84 -31.37
N SER A 154 1.51 22.45 -31.74
CA SER A 154 2.18 22.05 -32.97
C SER A 154 3.52 21.48 -32.51
N ILE A 155 3.98 20.38 -33.10
CA ILE A 155 5.34 19.88 -32.92
C ILE A 155 6.22 20.71 -33.84
N GLU A 156 7.05 21.58 -33.26
CA GLU A 156 8.09 22.30 -33.98
C GLU A 156 9.36 21.45 -34.01
N ASN A 157 9.73 21.00 -35.20
CA ASN A 157 10.99 20.34 -35.48
C ASN A 157 12.11 21.38 -35.50
N THR A 158 12.96 21.40 -34.47
CA THR A 158 14.27 22.07 -34.54
C THR A 158 15.39 21.03 -34.62
N LYS A 159 16.08 21.07 -35.76
CA LYS A 159 17.26 20.32 -36.17
C LYS A 159 18.42 20.45 -35.15
N PRO A 160 19.22 19.39 -34.89
CA PRO A 160 20.40 19.51 -34.04
C PRO A 160 21.57 20.10 -34.83
N THR A 161 22.12 21.23 -34.35
CA THR A 161 23.37 21.80 -34.85
C THR A 161 24.48 21.47 -33.86
N LYS A 162 25.57 20.90 -34.39
CA LYS A 162 26.83 20.61 -33.70
C LYS A 162 27.59 21.89 -33.36
N SER A 163 28.61 21.71 -32.50
CA SER A 163 29.66 22.63 -31.99
C SER A 163 29.16 23.56 -30.87
N ASP A 164 29.69 23.52 -29.64
CA ASP A 164 31.12 23.65 -29.29
C ASP A 164 31.52 22.92 -28.00
N VAL A 165 32.75 22.40 -28.02
CA VAL A 165 33.58 22.03 -26.85
C VAL A 165 34.49 23.23 -26.55
N PRO A 166 34.67 23.60 -25.28
CA PRO A 166 36.04 23.76 -24.78
C PRO A 166 36.27 22.97 -23.48
N GLN A 167 37.12 21.95 -23.53
CA GLN A 167 38.51 21.96 -23.06
C GLN A 167 38.68 21.73 -21.55
N GLU A 168 38.94 20.46 -21.26
CA GLU A 168 39.74 19.95 -20.14
C GLU A 168 41.12 20.64 -20.10
N ALA A 169 41.46 21.27 -18.97
CA ALA A 169 42.81 21.68 -18.65
C ALA A 169 43.35 20.83 -17.51
N ALA A 170 44.39 20.08 -17.84
CA ALA A 170 45.03 19.08 -17.00
C ALA A 170 46.13 19.67 -16.08
N LYS A 171 46.36 18.95 -14.97
CA LYS A 171 47.62 18.73 -14.22
C LYS A 171 48.20 19.88 -13.36
N LYS A 172 48.39 19.59 -12.06
CA LYS A 172 49.69 19.13 -11.49
C LYS A 172 49.63 18.85 -9.97
N GLY A 173 49.76 17.57 -9.60
CA GLY A 173 50.75 17.01 -8.65
C GLY A 173 50.69 17.30 -7.13
N PRO A 174 51.24 16.40 -6.28
CA PRO A 174 50.91 16.29 -4.86
C PRO A 174 51.93 16.98 -3.91
N ARG A 175 51.50 17.30 -2.69
CA ARG A 175 52.36 17.61 -1.52
C ARG A 175 51.78 16.90 -0.30
N SER A 176 52.27 15.72 0.08
CA SER A 176 53.38 15.47 1.00
C SER A 176 53.20 16.05 2.42
N SER A 177 53.12 15.13 3.38
CA SER A 177 53.66 15.18 4.75
C SER A 177 53.18 16.23 5.75
N GLY A 178 52.53 15.76 6.82
CA GLY A 178 52.34 16.50 8.07
C GLY A 178 51.97 15.57 9.22
N LYS A 179 52.95 14.87 9.79
CA LYS A 179 52.88 14.10 11.03
C LYS A 179 53.15 15.03 12.23
N LYS A 180 52.63 14.65 13.41
CA LYS A 180 52.82 15.21 14.78
C LYS A 180 51.63 16.06 15.23
N LYS A 181 51.07 15.89 16.43
CA LYS A 181 51.63 15.39 17.69
C LYS A 181 50.53 14.73 18.52
#